data_AF-A0A8H6LS16-F1
#
_entry.id   AF-A0A8H6LS16-F1
#
_cell.length_a   1.000
_cell.length_b   1.000
_cell.length_c   1.000
_cell.angle_alpha   90.00
_cell.angle_beta   90.00
_cell.angle_gamma   90.00
#
_symmetry.space_group_name_H-M   'P 1'
#
loop_
_entity.id
_entity.type
_entity.pdbx_description
1 polymer ?
#
loop_
_entity_poly.entity_id
_entity_poly.type
_entity_poly.pdbx_seq_one_letter_code
_entity_poly.pdbx_strand_id
1 'polypeptide(L)'
;MARIRELSVGYIIDSNLPFSTFESTYLQELFRQLDSDLYAQIPWGRTSAKKELEDILSLKKAAVREELDEAVTQIHISFDLWTSPNRLAFISIFGHFIDQSNSHQSRLLAFRRQIGSHAGENIAYTVRNVVRDWGIDRKIGVSICDNAASNDVCLRNFYTNLDASITRADAEARRMRCFGHILNLVAQAFLYGDDAASFELQSEAYGMLERVEEDLEHWRAKGPVGKLHNIVKFIRASPQRTEAFKAHAREQEEADIYKLAEESTAELEVIQNNATRWNSTYMMIERALIKQSELNSFIQDLGLEADASKRVPAADILTSDDWKVLREVSHILEPIYNMTMRTQGWGTSGGHGRLWEVMTGMEYILEHLEDWKLLYEDETANHATEERRRAQGEGLESVADTKSMSARPSVVGQTRERPLRQSRLPSRLQGFEITPLHRRRETVLSACPSTSPLFNEGALPVHSRGDYLQDDARSVSNIASMEGQERASIRASINAAWIKLNEYYTLLGRSPLFAASIVLNPDLGLRWLETNWTSPEQLQWLRDAKDGIKAYFERWYSKNDDDASESISATSSLTPRPEQSRFEQWVKSRQPKLSATGSELERYYRLEPEQICIGCPCNPGHVNRL
;
A
#
# COMPACT_ATOMS: atom_id res chain seq x y z
N MET A 1 -13.22 -16.34 41.04
CA MET A 1 -13.12 -14.93 41.47
C MET A 1 -12.43 -14.04 40.44
N ALA A 2 -11.16 -14.28 40.06
CA ALA A 2 -10.44 -13.38 39.13
C ALA A 2 -11.08 -13.24 37.73
N ARG A 3 -11.67 -14.33 37.20
CA ARG A 3 -12.21 -14.32 35.83
C ARG A 3 -13.42 -13.40 35.64
N ILE A 4 -14.34 -13.31 36.60
CA ILE A 4 -15.53 -12.45 36.49
C ILE A 4 -15.13 -10.98 36.46
N ARG A 5 -14.16 -10.58 37.27
CA ARG A 5 -13.62 -9.22 37.30
C ARG A 5 -12.92 -8.85 35.99
N GLU A 6 -12.10 -9.77 35.48
CA GLU A 6 -11.46 -9.62 34.17
C GLU A 6 -12.50 -9.48 33.05
N LEU A 7 -13.53 -10.32 33.03
CA LEU A 7 -14.62 -10.22 32.05
C LEU A 7 -15.43 -8.92 32.19
N SER A 8 -15.61 -8.42 33.42
CA SER A 8 -16.31 -7.15 33.67
C SER A 8 -15.56 -5.97 33.07
N VAL A 9 -14.24 -5.90 33.28
CA VAL A 9 -13.38 -4.90 32.66
C VAL A 9 -13.27 -5.11 31.16
N GLY A 10 -13.16 -6.36 30.71
CA GLY A 10 -13.17 -6.75 29.31
C GLY A 10 -14.42 -6.25 28.58
N TYR A 11 -15.59 -6.39 29.18
CA TYR A 11 -16.85 -5.86 28.64
C TYR A 11 -16.83 -4.34 28.48
N ILE A 12 -16.30 -3.59 29.45
CA ILE A 12 -16.13 -2.14 29.33
C ILE A 12 -15.23 -1.79 28.13
N ILE A 13 -14.09 -2.47 27.98
CA ILE A 13 -13.10 -2.19 26.94
C ILE A 13 -13.65 -2.56 25.56
N ASP A 14 -14.15 -3.79 25.41
CA ASP A 14 -14.61 -4.34 24.14
C ASP A 14 -15.85 -3.61 23.61
N SER A 15 -16.78 -3.24 24.50
CA SER A 15 -17.99 -2.50 24.14
C SER A 15 -17.81 -0.97 24.18
N ASN A 16 -16.59 -0.47 24.41
CA ASN A 16 -16.28 0.97 24.51
C ASN A 16 -17.23 1.74 25.44
N LEU A 17 -17.48 1.18 26.63
CA LEU A 17 -18.42 1.72 27.60
C LEU A 17 -17.71 2.62 28.62
N PRO A 18 -18.42 3.59 29.24
CA PRO A 18 -17.84 4.38 30.32
C PRO A 18 -17.61 3.53 31.57
N PHE A 19 -16.62 3.89 32.39
CA PHE A 19 -16.38 3.22 33.69
C PHE A 19 -17.57 3.31 34.66
N SER A 20 -18.51 4.23 34.42
CA SER A 20 -19.78 4.34 35.16
C SER A 20 -20.80 3.27 34.78
N THR A 21 -20.51 2.37 33.85
CA THR A 21 -21.44 1.30 33.43
C THR A 21 -21.94 0.48 34.62
N PHE A 22 -21.03 0.14 35.55
CA PHE A 22 -21.37 -0.59 36.77
C PHE A 22 -21.98 0.29 37.88
N GLU A 23 -22.38 1.53 37.59
CA GLU A 23 -23.21 2.37 38.47
C GLU A 23 -24.70 2.26 38.13
N SER A 24 -25.05 1.63 36.99
CA SER A 24 -26.45 1.44 36.60
C SER A 24 -27.22 0.63 37.64
N THR A 25 -28.25 1.24 38.21
CA THR A 25 -29.12 0.62 39.21
C THR A 25 -29.89 -0.58 38.65
N TYR A 26 -30.35 -0.50 37.40
CA TYR A 26 -31.01 -1.61 36.72
C TYR A 26 -30.07 -2.79 36.47
N LEU A 27 -28.81 -2.51 36.08
CA LEU A 27 -27.81 -3.56 35.90
C LEU A 27 -27.50 -4.25 37.22
N GLN A 28 -27.31 -3.48 38.28
CA GLN A 28 -27.09 -4.02 39.63
C GLN A 28 -28.24 -4.91 40.08
N GLU A 29 -29.49 -4.48 39.88
CA GLU A 29 -30.65 -5.27 40.30
C GLU A 29 -30.81 -6.54 39.45
N LEU A 30 -30.58 -6.46 38.13
CA LEU A 30 -30.59 -7.64 37.25
C LEU A 30 -29.61 -8.72 37.74
N PHE A 31 -28.36 -8.34 38.01
CA PHE A 31 -27.36 -9.29 38.50
C PHE A 31 -27.66 -9.79 39.91
N ARG A 32 -28.24 -8.95 40.78
CA ARG A 32 -28.66 -9.35 42.13
C ARG A 32 -29.77 -10.41 42.09
N GLN A 33 -30.68 -10.33 41.12
CA GLN A 33 -31.76 -11.32 40.95
C GLN A 33 -31.27 -12.65 40.34
N LEU A 34 -30.22 -12.62 39.52
CA LEU A 34 -29.66 -13.81 38.89
C LEU A 34 -28.86 -14.66 39.89
N ASP A 35 -27.89 -14.06 40.57
CA ASP A 35 -26.99 -14.78 41.48
C ASP A 35 -26.26 -13.79 42.42
N SER A 36 -26.39 -13.99 43.74
CA SER A 36 -25.77 -13.13 44.75
C SER A 36 -24.25 -13.24 44.81
N ASP A 37 -23.69 -14.41 44.52
CA ASP A 37 -22.25 -14.67 44.52
C ASP A 37 -21.60 -14.07 43.27
N LEU A 38 -22.30 -14.08 42.13
CA LEU A 38 -21.88 -13.36 40.92
C LEU A 38 -21.91 -11.85 41.17
N TYR A 39 -23.00 -11.35 41.78
CA TYR A 39 -23.13 -9.94 42.14
C TYR A 39 -21.97 -9.45 43.01
N ALA A 40 -21.56 -10.22 44.03
CA ALA A 40 -20.45 -9.83 44.91
C ALA A 40 -19.07 -9.76 44.22
N GLN A 41 -18.91 -10.39 43.05
CA GLN A 41 -17.65 -10.43 42.31
C GLN A 41 -17.46 -9.28 41.32
N ILE A 42 -18.55 -8.62 40.90
CA ILE A 42 -18.49 -7.52 39.92
C ILE A 42 -17.96 -6.25 40.58
N PRO A 43 -17.04 -5.51 39.94
CA PRO A 43 -16.51 -4.26 40.48
C PRO A 43 -17.52 -3.12 40.32
N TRP A 44 -18.57 -3.14 41.16
CA TRP A 44 -19.62 -2.11 41.14
C TRP A 44 -19.06 -0.72 41.43
N GLY A 45 -19.42 0.25 40.58
CA GLY A 45 -18.97 1.63 40.66
C GLY A 45 -17.71 1.97 39.86
N ARG A 46 -17.61 3.23 39.43
CA ARG A 46 -16.49 3.73 38.61
C ARG A 46 -15.12 3.50 39.25
N THR A 47 -14.98 3.79 40.54
CA THR A 47 -13.70 3.67 41.25
C THR A 47 -13.24 2.22 41.35
N SER A 48 -14.17 1.30 41.61
CA SER A 48 -13.90 -0.13 41.67
C SER A 48 -13.48 -0.68 40.31
N ALA A 49 -14.22 -0.35 39.25
CA ALA A 49 -13.89 -0.77 37.88
C ALA A 49 -12.54 -0.22 37.41
N LYS A 50 -12.23 1.04 37.74
CA LYS A 50 -10.93 1.65 37.44
C LYS A 50 -9.78 0.93 38.16
N LYS A 51 -9.94 0.67 39.46
CA LYS A 51 -8.93 -0.05 40.24
C LYS A 51 -8.69 -1.45 39.68
N GLU A 52 -9.77 -2.17 39.35
CA GLU A 52 -9.66 -3.50 38.77
C GLU A 52 -8.93 -3.48 37.42
N LEU A 53 -9.16 -2.46 36.58
CA LEU A 53 -8.39 -2.26 35.35
C LEU A 53 -6.90 -2.03 35.64
N GLU A 54 -6.54 -1.22 36.63
CA GLU A 54 -5.13 -0.97 37.00
C GLU A 54 -4.44 -2.25 37.51
N ASP A 55 -5.15 -3.05 38.30
CA ASP A 55 -4.66 -4.34 38.82
C ASP A 55 -4.47 -5.35 37.67
N ILE A 56 -5.46 -5.48 36.78
CA ILE A 56 -5.38 -6.34 35.58
C ILE A 56 -4.23 -5.89 34.67
N LEU A 57 -4.10 -4.59 34.41
CA LEU A 57 -3.03 -4.04 33.60
C LEU A 57 -1.66 -4.38 34.19
N SER A 58 -1.50 -4.24 35.51
CA SER A 58 -0.25 -4.58 36.20
C SER A 58 0.09 -6.07 36.05
N LEU A 59 -0.91 -6.94 36.22
CA LEU A 59 -0.74 -8.39 36.07
C LEU A 59 -0.42 -8.79 34.62
N LYS A 60 -1.15 -8.26 33.63
CA LYS A 60 -0.90 -8.54 32.21
C LYS A 60 0.44 -7.96 31.75
N LYS A 61 0.84 -6.79 32.27
CA LYS A 61 2.15 -6.21 32.01
C LYS A 61 3.28 -7.10 32.53
N ALA A 62 3.11 -7.73 33.70
CA ALA A 62 4.09 -8.69 34.21
C ALA A 62 4.21 -9.92 33.29
N ALA A 63 3.08 -10.48 32.83
CA ALA A 63 3.09 -11.59 31.87
C ALA A 63 3.79 -11.22 30.54
N VAL A 64 3.52 -10.03 29.99
CA VAL A 64 4.20 -9.57 28.77
C VAL A 64 5.71 -9.37 28.99
N ARG A 65 6.15 -8.98 30.20
CA ARG A 65 7.59 -8.92 30.51
C ARG A 65 8.23 -10.30 30.45
N GLU A 66 7.59 -11.30 31.04
CA GLU A 66 8.02 -12.68 31.00
C GLU A 66 8.12 -13.17 29.54
N GLU A 67 7.11 -12.91 28.70
CA GLU A 67 7.15 -13.23 27.27
C GLU A 67 8.35 -12.58 26.54
N LEU A 68 8.69 -11.32 26.86
CA LEU A 68 9.83 -10.61 26.26
C LEU A 68 11.19 -11.15 26.78
N ASP A 69 11.24 -11.58 28.05
CA ASP A 69 12.40 -12.19 28.65
C ASP A 69 12.66 -13.59 28.08
N GLU A 70 11.60 -14.32 27.73
CA GLU A 70 11.61 -15.64 27.11
C GLU A 70 11.70 -15.64 25.58
N ALA A 71 11.65 -14.45 24.95
CA ALA A 71 11.77 -14.31 23.51
C ALA A 71 13.03 -15.00 22.96
N VAL A 72 12.84 -15.84 21.93
CA VAL A 72 13.91 -16.60 21.27
C VAL A 72 14.75 -15.69 20.37
N THR A 73 14.12 -14.69 19.76
CA THR A 73 14.79 -13.71 18.90
C THR A 73 15.11 -12.41 19.64
N GLN A 74 15.89 -11.56 18.99
CA GLN A 74 15.86 -10.13 19.30
C GLN A 74 14.44 -9.57 19.20
N ILE A 75 14.17 -8.51 19.96
CA ILE A 75 12.92 -7.78 19.94
C ILE A 75 13.06 -6.64 18.94
N HIS A 76 12.25 -6.68 17.88
CA HIS A 76 12.15 -5.61 16.91
C HIS A 76 11.05 -4.65 17.34
N ILE A 77 11.27 -3.35 17.20
CA ILE A 77 10.28 -2.35 17.63
C ILE A 77 9.67 -1.66 16.43
N SER A 78 8.36 -1.43 16.45
CA SER A 78 7.74 -0.48 15.55
C SER A 78 7.14 0.66 16.33
N PHE A 79 7.18 1.88 15.78
CA PHE A 79 6.47 2.99 16.39
C PHE A 79 5.90 3.93 15.35
N ASP A 80 4.77 4.52 15.72
CA ASP A 80 4.04 5.51 14.94
C ASP A 80 3.75 6.70 15.83
N LEU A 81 3.84 7.90 15.25
CA LEU A 81 3.65 9.17 15.94
C LEU A 81 2.74 10.06 15.12
N TRP A 82 1.62 10.45 15.71
CA TRP A 82 0.64 11.30 15.05
C TRP A 82 0.11 12.37 15.99
N THR A 83 -0.43 13.43 15.40
CA THR A 83 -1.13 14.47 16.14
C THR A 83 -2.63 14.28 15.95
N SER A 84 -3.35 14.10 17.05
CA SER A 84 -4.82 14.01 17.02
C SER A 84 -5.47 15.36 16.71
N PRO A 85 -6.73 15.38 16.23
CA PRO A 85 -7.47 16.62 16.00
C PRO A 85 -7.59 17.52 17.23
N ASN A 86 -7.55 16.92 18.44
CA ASN A 86 -7.55 17.64 19.71
C ASN A 86 -6.18 18.25 20.07
N ARG A 87 -5.24 18.30 19.11
CA ARG A 87 -3.87 18.85 19.25
C ARG A 87 -3.03 18.12 20.30
N LEU A 88 -3.33 16.85 20.52
CA LEU A 88 -2.53 15.97 21.35
C LEU A 88 -1.69 15.06 20.47
N ALA A 89 -0.37 15.10 20.63
CA ALA A 89 0.54 14.18 19.99
C ALA A 89 0.60 12.86 20.76
N PHE A 90 0.51 11.74 20.06
CA PHE A 90 0.58 10.40 20.62
C PHE A 90 1.70 9.61 19.94
N ILE A 91 2.30 8.71 20.70
CA ILE A 91 3.23 7.71 20.19
C ILE A 91 2.74 6.33 20.63
N SER A 92 2.64 5.41 19.68
CA SER A 92 2.47 3.99 19.93
C SER A 92 3.76 3.25 19.65
N ILE A 93 4.16 2.34 20.53
CA ILE A 93 5.36 1.50 20.37
C ILE A 93 4.95 0.05 20.54
N PHE A 94 5.27 -0.78 19.56
CA PHE A 94 5.09 -2.23 19.58
C PHE A 94 6.43 -2.94 19.64
N GLY A 95 6.46 -4.09 20.31
CA GLY A 95 7.54 -5.06 20.26
C GLY A 95 7.10 -6.29 19.48
N HIS A 96 7.95 -6.74 18.56
CA HIS A 96 7.75 -7.89 17.68
C HIS A 96 8.89 -8.88 17.90
N PHE A 97 8.56 -10.14 18.14
CA PHE A 97 9.53 -11.19 18.47
C PHE A 97 8.95 -12.56 18.17
N ILE A 98 9.80 -13.59 18.21
CA ILE A 98 9.38 -15.00 18.16
C ILE A 98 9.46 -15.57 19.58
N ASP A 99 8.39 -16.20 20.03
CA ASP A 99 8.31 -16.86 21.33
C ASP A 99 8.91 -18.27 21.31
N GLN A 100 8.94 -18.94 22.47
CA GLN A 100 9.43 -20.32 22.61
C GLN A 100 8.61 -21.35 21.82
N SER A 101 7.38 -21.00 21.42
CA SER A 101 6.52 -21.83 20.56
C SER A 101 6.79 -21.58 19.07
N ASN A 102 7.89 -20.89 18.73
CA ASN A 102 8.24 -20.47 17.38
C ASN A 102 7.14 -19.66 16.69
N SER A 103 6.31 -18.97 17.48
CA SER A 103 5.20 -18.16 16.99
C SER A 103 5.57 -16.68 17.01
N HIS A 104 5.23 -15.98 15.94
CA HIS A 104 5.41 -14.54 15.87
C HIS A 104 4.44 -13.85 16.83
N GLN A 105 5.00 -13.12 17.78
CA GLN A 105 4.26 -12.32 18.74
C GLN A 105 4.40 -10.83 18.44
N SER A 106 3.36 -10.09 18.77
CA SER A 106 3.39 -8.64 18.76
C SER A 106 2.64 -8.09 19.96
N ARG A 107 3.27 -7.15 20.65
CA ARG A 107 2.75 -6.59 21.91
C ARG A 107 2.86 -5.08 21.88
N LEU A 108 1.77 -4.40 22.23
CA LEU A 108 1.77 -2.95 22.45
C LEU A 108 2.53 -2.67 23.75
N LEU A 109 3.71 -2.07 23.64
CA LEU A 109 4.58 -1.74 24.77
C LEU A 109 4.23 -0.37 25.37
N ALA A 110 3.79 0.56 24.54
CA ALA A 110 3.37 1.87 24.99
C ALA A 110 2.35 2.49 24.04
N PHE A 111 1.33 3.13 24.62
CA PHE A 111 0.51 4.14 23.97
C PHE A 111 0.48 5.34 24.91
N ARG A 112 1.25 6.38 24.60
CA ARG A 112 1.45 7.52 25.51
C ARG A 112 1.39 8.83 24.74
N ARG A 113 1.06 9.91 25.43
CA ARG A 113 1.15 11.26 24.87
C ARG A 113 2.63 11.64 24.69
N GLN A 114 3.02 12.09 23.50
CA GLN A 114 4.33 12.69 23.25
C GLN A 114 4.32 14.14 23.73
N ILE A 115 5.29 14.51 24.57
CA ILE A 115 5.41 15.86 25.12
C ILE A 115 6.64 16.54 24.53
N GLY A 116 6.54 17.83 24.22
CA GLY A 116 7.64 18.63 23.67
C GLY A 116 7.70 18.61 22.14
N SER A 117 8.82 19.07 21.58
CA SER A 117 9.02 19.10 20.14
C SER A 117 9.09 17.69 19.55
N HIS A 118 8.64 17.52 18.30
CA HIS A 118 8.78 16.26 17.56
C HIS A 118 10.19 16.11 16.94
N ALA A 119 11.20 16.65 17.61
CA ALA A 119 12.60 16.48 17.24
C ALA A 119 13.03 15.03 17.50
N GLY A 120 13.92 14.51 16.65
CA GLY A 120 14.34 13.10 16.71
C GLY A 120 14.93 12.72 18.07
N GLU A 121 15.66 13.63 18.72
CA GLU A 121 16.25 13.43 20.05
C GLU A 121 15.18 13.19 21.14
N ASN A 122 14.07 13.92 21.07
CA ASN A 122 12.98 13.80 22.03
C ASN A 122 12.17 12.51 21.82
N ILE A 123 11.98 12.12 20.57
CA ILE A 123 11.37 10.82 20.22
C ILE A 123 12.29 9.70 20.71
N ALA A 124 13.60 9.79 20.47
CA ALA A 124 14.59 8.81 20.92
C ALA A 124 14.59 8.64 22.45
N TYR A 125 14.52 9.74 23.20
CA TYR A 125 14.38 9.72 24.65
C TYR A 125 13.12 8.96 25.10
N THR A 126 12.01 9.18 24.42
CA THR A 126 10.74 8.52 24.73
C THR A 126 10.79 7.02 24.45
N VAL A 127 11.26 6.64 23.26
CA VAL A 127 11.42 5.23 22.86
C VAL A 127 12.39 4.51 23.80
N ARG A 128 13.54 5.12 24.12
CA ARG A 128 14.52 4.57 25.07
C ARG A 128 13.92 4.33 26.45
N ASN A 129 13.17 5.29 26.98
CA ASN A 129 12.55 5.12 28.29
C ASN A 129 11.54 3.96 28.29
N VAL A 130 10.77 3.78 27.21
CA VAL A 130 9.87 2.61 27.09
C VAL A 130 10.67 1.32 27.04
N VAL A 131 11.70 1.23 26.21
CA VAL A 131 12.59 0.06 26.12
C VAL A 131 13.20 -0.30 27.48
N ARG A 132 13.68 0.71 28.23
CA ARG A 132 14.20 0.54 29.59
C ARG A 132 13.11 0.15 30.60
N ASP A 133 11.93 0.77 30.51
CA ASP A 133 10.79 0.43 31.36
C ASP A 133 10.45 -1.05 31.22
N TRP A 134 10.58 -1.63 30.02
CA TRP A 134 10.34 -3.04 29.72
C TRP A 134 11.54 -3.96 29.99
N GLY A 135 12.75 -3.42 30.19
CA GLY A 135 13.96 -4.19 30.49
C GLY A 135 14.62 -4.83 29.27
N ILE A 136 14.29 -4.36 28.06
CA ILE A 136 14.66 -5.00 26.80
C ILE A 136 15.83 -4.32 26.07
N ASP A 137 16.54 -3.40 26.73
CA ASP A 137 17.61 -2.56 26.16
C ASP A 137 18.67 -3.35 25.38
N ARG A 138 19.03 -4.54 25.89
CA ARG A 138 20.08 -5.40 25.31
C ARG A 138 19.57 -6.37 24.25
N LYS A 139 18.25 -6.46 24.06
CA LYS A 139 17.61 -7.38 23.12
C LYS A 139 17.07 -6.69 21.87
N ILE A 140 17.24 -5.38 21.73
CA ILE A 140 16.72 -4.62 20.58
C ILE A 140 17.47 -5.01 19.29
N GLY A 141 16.70 -5.45 18.30
CA GLY A 141 17.19 -5.70 16.95
C GLY A 141 17.02 -4.47 16.05
N VAL A 142 15.85 -4.40 15.40
CA VAL A 142 15.54 -3.52 14.26
C VAL A 142 14.38 -2.62 14.64
N SER A 143 14.35 -1.40 14.08
CA SER A 143 13.27 -0.43 14.32
C SER A 143 12.52 -0.13 13.04
N ILE A 144 11.20 -0.18 13.08
CA ILE A 144 10.29 0.13 11.97
C ILE A 144 9.52 1.42 12.29
N CYS A 145 9.60 2.41 11.41
CA CYS A 145 8.89 3.68 11.58
C CYS A 145 8.54 4.26 10.21
N ASP A 146 7.73 5.31 10.18
CA ASP A 146 7.46 6.05 8.96
C ASP A 146 8.73 6.73 8.38
N ASN A 147 8.54 7.45 7.27
CA ASN A 147 9.64 8.10 6.57
C ASN A 147 9.88 9.55 6.99
N ALA A 148 9.31 10.02 8.11
CA ALA A 148 9.60 11.35 8.63
C ALA A 148 11.11 11.53 8.86
N ALA A 149 11.64 12.70 8.48
CA ALA A 149 13.07 12.99 8.58
C ALA A 149 13.57 12.98 10.04
N SER A 150 12.71 13.33 11.01
CA SER A 150 13.01 13.24 12.43
C SER A 150 13.34 11.82 12.88
N ASN A 151 12.81 10.80 12.22
CA ASN A 151 13.04 9.40 12.58
C ASN A 151 14.45 8.92 12.25
N ASP A 152 15.13 9.49 11.24
CA ASP A 152 16.56 9.25 11.01
C ASP A 152 17.42 9.70 12.19
N VAL A 153 17.09 10.87 12.74
CA VAL A 153 17.79 11.44 13.91
C VAL A 153 17.42 10.66 15.17
N CYS A 154 16.14 10.28 15.30
CA CYS A 154 15.66 9.46 16.41
C CYS A 154 16.42 8.15 16.51
N LEU A 155 16.42 7.34 15.45
CA LEU A 155 17.03 6.00 15.50
C LEU A 155 18.54 6.06 15.73
N ARG A 156 19.22 7.05 15.15
CA ARG A 156 20.65 7.27 15.40
C ARG A 156 20.92 7.52 16.89
N ASN A 157 20.20 8.46 17.49
CA ASN A 157 20.37 8.77 18.91
C ASN A 157 19.96 7.58 19.79
N PHE A 158 18.83 6.95 19.49
CA PHE A 158 18.30 5.80 20.20
C PHE A 158 19.32 4.65 20.25
N TYR A 159 19.82 4.21 19.10
CA TYR A 159 20.78 3.10 19.06
C TYR A 159 22.12 3.46 19.70
N THR A 160 22.69 4.63 19.43
CA THR A 160 23.95 5.05 20.07
C THR A 160 23.82 5.23 21.58
N ASN A 161 22.62 5.55 22.09
CA ASN A 161 22.35 5.60 23.53
C ASN A 161 22.17 4.22 24.17
N LEU A 162 21.75 3.20 23.41
CA LEU A 162 21.72 1.81 23.87
C LEU A 162 23.12 1.21 23.88
N ASP A 163 23.90 1.45 22.83
CA ASP A 163 25.27 0.97 22.68
C ASP A 163 26.11 1.99 21.91
N ALA A 164 27.10 2.58 22.61
CA ALA A 164 27.98 3.60 22.05
C ALA A 164 28.88 3.09 20.91
N SER A 165 29.01 1.78 20.74
CA SER A 165 29.76 1.17 19.62
C SER A 165 28.97 1.11 18.31
N ILE A 166 27.66 1.37 18.35
CA ILE A 166 26.82 1.40 17.14
C ILE A 166 27.19 2.62 16.30
N THR A 167 27.64 2.36 15.08
CA THR A 167 27.98 3.41 14.11
C THR A 167 26.73 3.92 13.41
N ARG A 168 26.87 5.03 12.68
CA ARG A 168 25.80 5.54 11.81
C ARG A 168 25.32 4.49 10.80
N ALA A 169 26.23 3.76 10.17
CA ALA A 169 25.88 2.74 9.18
C ALA A 169 25.08 1.59 9.81
N ASP A 170 25.36 1.25 11.07
CA ASP A 170 24.60 0.22 11.79
C ASP A 170 23.18 0.67 12.13
N ALA A 171 23.01 1.92 12.55
CA ALA A 171 21.69 2.49 12.81
C ALA A 171 20.86 2.56 11.52
N GLU A 172 21.49 2.91 10.38
CA GLU A 172 20.86 2.89 9.06
C GLU A 172 20.50 1.46 8.62
N ALA A 173 21.39 0.48 8.85
CA ALA A 173 21.14 -0.93 8.54
C ALA A 173 19.99 -1.53 9.36
N ARG A 174 19.80 -1.06 10.60
CA ARG A 174 18.73 -1.50 11.53
C ARG A 174 17.44 -0.69 11.40
N ARG A 175 17.35 0.27 10.47
CA ARG A 175 16.12 1.01 10.19
C ARG A 175 15.35 0.33 9.06
N MET A 176 14.10 -0.02 9.35
CA MET A 176 13.13 -0.38 8.32
C MET A 176 12.15 0.76 8.12
N ARG A 177 11.83 1.00 6.86
CA ARG A 177 10.88 2.04 6.45
C ARG A 177 9.50 1.43 6.30
N CYS A 178 8.48 2.13 6.78
CA CYS A 178 7.10 1.72 6.60
C CYS A 178 6.75 1.71 5.10
N PHE A 179 6.47 0.53 4.55
CA PHE A 179 6.14 0.37 3.13
C PHE A 179 4.82 1.05 2.77
N GLY A 180 3.78 0.89 3.60
CA GLY A 180 2.50 1.58 3.39
C GLY A 180 2.64 3.10 3.34
N HIS A 181 3.54 3.67 4.15
CA HIS A 181 3.84 5.11 4.08
C HIS A 181 4.56 5.48 2.78
N ILE A 182 5.44 4.63 2.25
CA ILE A 182 6.07 4.87 0.94
C ILE A 182 5.02 4.87 -0.17
N LEU A 183 4.12 3.87 -0.18
CA LEU A 183 3.03 3.79 -1.16
C LEU A 183 2.12 5.02 -1.08
N ASN A 184 1.83 5.51 0.14
CA ASN A 184 1.09 6.75 0.34
C ASN A 184 1.78 7.96 -0.29
N LEU A 185 3.09 8.12 -0.06
CA LEU A 185 3.85 9.22 -0.64
C LEU A 185 3.91 9.14 -2.18
N VAL A 186 4.01 7.94 -2.73
CA VAL A 186 4.02 7.71 -4.19
C VAL A 186 2.66 8.05 -4.80
N ALA A 187 1.57 7.60 -4.19
CA ALA A 187 0.22 7.93 -4.65
C ALA A 187 -0.11 9.43 -4.49
N GLN A 188 0.34 10.06 -3.39
CA GLN A 188 0.21 11.51 -3.21
C GLN A 188 1.03 12.28 -4.26
N ALA A 189 2.25 11.83 -4.57
CA ALA A 189 3.05 12.43 -5.64
C ALA A 189 2.37 12.30 -7.01
N PHE A 190 1.71 11.16 -7.27
CA PHE A 190 0.88 10.98 -8.46
C PHE A 190 -0.31 11.95 -8.49
N LEU A 191 -1.09 12.02 -7.41
CA LEU A 191 -2.36 12.77 -7.37
C LEU A 191 -2.16 14.28 -7.26
N TYR A 192 -1.17 14.73 -6.50
CA TYR A 192 -1.02 16.12 -6.08
C TYR A 192 0.33 16.73 -6.45
N GLY A 193 1.29 15.93 -6.95
CA GLY A 193 2.64 16.37 -7.30
C GLY A 193 3.60 16.35 -6.11
N ASP A 194 4.81 16.88 -6.33
CA ASP A 194 5.94 16.78 -5.38
C ASP A 194 5.69 17.46 -4.01
N ASP A 195 4.77 18.42 -3.94
CA ASP A 195 4.44 19.19 -2.74
C ASP A 195 3.01 18.91 -2.23
N ALA A 196 2.63 17.63 -2.23
CA ALA A 196 1.32 17.17 -1.74
C ALA A 196 1.01 17.63 -0.31
N ALA A 197 2.03 17.66 0.56
CA ALA A 197 1.86 18.08 1.95
C ALA A 197 1.45 19.56 2.07
N SER A 198 2.08 20.46 1.29
CA SER A 198 1.68 21.88 1.30
C SER A 198 0.32 22.07 0.65
N PHE A 199 -0.01 21.27 -0.37
CA PHE A 199 -1.34 21.27 -0.98
C PHE A 199 -2.44 20.94 0.06
N GLU A 200 -2.27 19.87 0.83
CA GLU A 200 -3.22 19.48 1.89
C GLU A 200 -3.32 20.54 2.99
N LEU A 201 -2.18 21.07 3.46
CA LEU A 201 -2.15 22.12 4.49
C LEU A 201 -2.87 23.41 4.04
N GLN A 202 -2.74 23.78 2.76
CA GLN A 202 -3.45 24.93 2.21
C GLN A 202 -4.96 24.70 2.18
N SER A 203 -5.42 23.52 1.76
CA SER A 203 -6.86 23.19 1.79
C SER A 203 -7.42 23.20 3.22
N GLU A 204 -6.69 22.65 4.20
CA GLU A 204 -7.07 22.72 5.61
C GLU A 204 -7.16 24.17 6.10
N ALA A 205 -6.20 25.02 5.72
CA ALA A 205 -6.20 26.43 6.07
C ALA A 205 -7.40 27.18 5.45
N TYR A 206 -7.73 26.93 4.18
CA TYR A 206 -8.92 27.51 3.56
C TYR A 206 -10.20 27.05 4.25
N GLY A 207 -10.30 25.77 4.61
CA GLY A 207 -11.41 25.22 5.37
C GLY A 207 -11.58 25.88 6.74
N MET A 208 -10.48 26.06 7.50
CA MET A 208 -10.52 26.73 8.81
C MET A 208 -10.88 28.22 8.72
N LEU A 209 -10.54 28.88 7.61
CA LEU A 209 -10.84 30.29 7.36
C LEU A 209 -12.17 30.50 6.63
N GLU A 210 -12.95 29.43 6.40
CA GLU A 210 -14.21 29.45 5.64
C GLU A 210 -14.07 30.06 4.22
N ARG A 211 -12.88 29.95 3.62
CA ARG A 211 -12.57 30.46 2.27
C ARG A 211 -13.00 29.44 1.21
N VAL A 212 -14.31 29.23 1.11
CA VAL A 212 -14.91 28.16 0.31
C VAL A 212 -14.49 28.20 -1.16
N GLU A 213 -14.58 29.37 -1.83
CA GLU A 213 -14.28 29.46 -3.26
C GLU A 213 -12.81 29.16 -3.57
N GLU A 214 -11.90 29.65 -2.73
CA GLU A 214 -10.47 29.41 -2.91
C GLU A 214 -10.10 27.95 -2.68
N ASP A 215 -10.76 27.28 -1.74
CA ASP A 215 -10.60 25.83 -1.56
C ASP A 215 -11.09 25.07 -2.79
N LEU A 216 -12.25 25.47 -3.37
CA LEU A 216 -12.77 24.86 -4.59
C LEU A 216 -11.81 25.06 -5.77
N GLU A 217 -11.25 26.26 -5.95
CA GLU A 217 -10.26 26.57 -6.99
C GLU A 217 -8.96 25.78 -6.79
N HIS A 218 -8.50 25.67 -5.55
CA HIS A 218 -7.32 24.90 -5.18
C HIS A 218 -7.47 23.43 -5.55
N TRP A 219 -8.63 22.82 -5.26
CA TRP A 219 -8.94 21.46 -5.71
C TRP A 219 -9.08 21.37 -7.22
N ARG A 220 -9.77 22.30 -7.89
CA ARG A 220 -9.90 22.34 -9.36
C ARG A 220 -8.55 22.35 -10.09
N ALA A 221 -7.52 22.94 -9.49
CA ALA A 221 -6.16 22.92 -10.04
C ALA A 221 -5.56 21.50 -10.16
N LYS A 222 -6.12 20.48 -9.48
CA LYS A 222 -5.75 19.07 -9.61
C LYS A 222 -6.55 18.33 -10.69
N GLY A 223 -7.28 19.06 -11.53
CA GLY A 223 -7.98 18.52 -12.69
C GLY A 223 -9.22 17.69 -12.29
N PRO A 224 -9.53 16.61 -13.05
CA PRO A 224 -10.75 15.82 -12.86
C PRO A 224 -10.92 15.24 -11.45
N VAL A 225 -9.83 14.82 -10.82
CA VAL A 225 -9.85 14.29 -9.44
C VAL A 225 -10.31 15.37 -8.45
N GLY A 226 -9.88 16.61 -8.65
CA GLY A 226 -10.25 17.74 -7.81
C GLY A 226 -11.69 18.22 -8.02
N LYS A 227 -12.15 18.24 -9.28
CA LYS A 227 -13.58 18.48 -9.58
C LYS A 227 -14.47 17.43 -8.91
N LEU A 228 -14.09 16.15 -9.00
CA LEU A 228 -14.80 15.06 -8.34
C LEU A 228 -14.82 15.23 -6.82
N HIS A 229 -13.69 15.63 -6.21
CA HIS A 229 -13.63 15.96 -4.79
C HIS A 229 -14.68 17.03 -4.42
N ASN A 230 -14.77 18.11 -5.19
CA ASN A 230 -15.72 19.20 -4.95
C ASN A 230 -17.17 18.72 -5.06
N ILE A 231 -17.50 17.90 -6.06
CA ILE A 231 -18.84 17.29 -6.23
C ILE A 231 -19.20 16.44 -5.00
N VAL A 232 -18.30 15.54 -4.59
CA VAL A 232 -18.56 14.64 -3.46
C VAL A 232 -18.70 15.42 -2.16
N LYS A 233 -17.84 16.43 -1.95
CA LYS A 233 -17.93 17.36 -0.83
C LYS A 233 -19.27 18.10 -0.82
N PHE A 234 -19.77 18.53 -1.98
CA PHE A 234 -21.07 19.18 -2.11
C PHE A 234 -22.22 18.26 -1.69
N ILE A 235 -22.25 17.02 -2.17
CA ILE A 235 -23.30 16.02 -1.87
C ILE A 235 -23.30 15.68 -0.38
N ARG A 236 -22.12 15.55 0.23
CA ARG A 236 -21.95 15.15 1.63
C ARG A 236 -21.99 16.31 2.63
N ALA A 237 -22.11 17.55 2.16
CA ALA A 237 -22.14 18.72 3.02
C ALA A 237 -23.37 18.78 3.96
N SER A 238 -24.45 18.05 3.64
CA SER A 238 -25.63 17.96 4.52
C SER A 238 -26.37 16.62 4.36
N PRO A 239 -27.07 16.14 5.41
CA PRO A 239 -27.92 14.96 5.33
C PRO A 239 -28.95 15.06 4.20
N GLN A 240 -29.56 16.24 4.02
CA GLN A 240 -30.59 16.47 2.99
C GLN A 240 -30.06 16.24 1.57
N ARG A 241 -28.84 16.69 1.27
CA ARG A 241 -28.22 16.46 -0.04
C ARG A 241 -27.85 15.00 -0.25
N THR A 242 -27.40 14.32 0.80
CA THR A 242 -27.09 12.88 0.73
C THR A 242 -28.37 12.06 0.53
N GLU A 243 -29.45 12.40 1.23
CA GLU A 243 -30.77 11.79 1.05
C GLU A 243 -31.34 12.04 -0.35
N ALA A 244 -31.23 13.28 -0.85
CA ALA A 244 -31.66 13.63 -2.20
C ALA A 244 -30.92 12.81 -3.28
N PHE A 245 -29.59 12.66 -3.16
CA PHE A 245 -28.82 11.83 -4.08
C PHE A 245 -29.24 10.34 -4.01
N LYS A 246 -29.50 9.81 -2.82
CA LYS A 246 -29.99 8.42 -2.67
C LYS A 246 -31.39 8.22 -3.25
N ALA A 247 -32.29 9.18 -3.04
CA ALA A 247 -33.62 9.14 -3.63
C ALA A 247 -33.54 9.14 -5.16
N HIS A 248 -32.73 10.05 -5.71
CA HIS A 248 -32.46 10.13 -7.15
C HIS A 248 -31.89 8.84 -7.73
N ALA A 249 -30.91 8.23 -7.06
CA ALA A 249 -30.32 6.97 -7.50
C ALA A 249 -31.34 5.81 -7.50
N ARG A 250 -32.25 5.77 -6.51
CA ARG A 250 -33.35 4.78 -6.48
C ARG A 250 -34.35 4.98 -7.62
N GLU A 251 -34.78 6.22 -7.84
CA GLU A 251 -35.71 6.55 -8.92
C GLU A 251 -35.15 6.20 -10.31
N GLN A 252 -33.84 6.43 -10.52
CA GLN A 252 -33.18 6.05 -11.76
C GLN A 252 -33.07 4.54 -11.95
N GLU A 253 -32.76 3.78 -10.90
CA GLU A 253 -32.70 2.32 -10.95
C GLU A 253 -34.08 1.70 -11.21
N GLU A 254 -35.13 2.25 -10.60
CA GLU A 254 -36.52 1.84 -10.86
C GLU A 254 -36.96 2.13 -12.31
N ALA A 255 -36.43 3.18 -12.93
CA ALA A 255 -36.66 3.50 -14.35
C ALA A 255 -35.89 2.57 -15.31
N ASP A 256 -34.72 2.07 -14.92
CA ASP A 256 -33.88 1.13 -15.66
C ASP A 256 -34.36 -0.33 -15.50
N ILE A 257 -35.62 -0.59 -15.86
CA ILE A 257 -36.32 -1.89 -15.68
C ILE A 257 -35.54 -3.10 -16.26
N TYR A 258 -34.65 -2.89 -17.23
CA TYR A 258 -33.83 -3.93 -17.87
C TYR A 258 -32.61 -4.39 -17.04
N LYS A 259 -32.24 -3.70 -15.95
CA LYS A 259 -31.08 -4.04 -15.08
C LYS A 259 -31.40 -4.94 -13.88
N LEU A 260 -32.56 -5.60 -13.87
CA LEU A 260 -33.05 -6.48 -12.77
C LEU A 260 -32.08 -7.61 -12.32
N ALA A 261 -31.06 -7.93 -13.11
CA ALA A 261 -30.07 -8.97 -12.80
C ALA A 261 -28.73 -8.42 -12.24
N GLU A 262 -28.54 -7.09 -12.19
CA GLU A 262 -27.36 -6.45 -11.62
C GLU A 262 -27.57 -6.16 -10.12
N GLU A 263 -26.48 -6.16 -9.34
CA GLU A 263 -26.55 -5.75 -7.93
C GLU A 263 -26.93 -4.27 -7.84
N SER A 264 -27.99 -3.96 -7.10
CA SER A 264 -28.46 -2.59 -6.89
C SER A 264 -27.34 -1.70 -6.34
N THR A 265 -27.07 -0.60 -7.03
CA THR A 265 -26.09 0.40 -6.59
C THR A 265 -26.74 1.63 -5.98
N ALA A 266 -28.07 1.71 -5.94
CA ALA A 266 -28.81 2.86 -5.41
C ALA A 266 -28.52 3.15 -3.93
N GLU A 267 -28.28 2.12 -3.11
CA GLU A 267 -27.97 2.29 -1.69
C GLU A 267 -26.50 2.68 -1.44
N LEU A 268 -25.63 2.66 -2.46
CA LEU A 268 -24.23 3.03 -2.33
C LEU A 268 -24.07 4.57 -2.23
N GLU A 269 -23.52 5.03 -1.11
CA GLU A 269 -23.13 6.43 -0.94
C GLU A 269 -21.88 6.79 -1.75
N VAL A 270 -21.74 8.06 -2.14
CA VAL A 270 -20.44 8.59 -2.58
C VAL A 270 -19.44 8.59 -1.40
N ILE A 271 -18.19 8.27 -1.69
CA ILE A 271 -17.12 8.18 -0.68
C ILE A 271 -16.35 9.49 -0.66
N GLN A 272 -16.36 10.21 0.46
CA GLN A 272 -15.49 11.36 0.65
C GLN A 272 -14.06 10.90 0.91
N ASN A 273 -13.10 11.46 0.18
CA ASN A 273 -11.71 11.27 0.51
C ASN A 273 -11.33 12.00 1.82
N ASN A 274 -10.38 11.41 2.54
CA ASN A 274 -9.79 11.90 3.77
C ASN A 274 -8.31 12.20 3.51
N ALA A 275 -7.87 13.41 3.86
CA ALA A 275 -6.50 13.90 3.68
C ALA A 275 -5.45 12.93 4.26
N THR A 276 -5.77 12.21 5.34
CA THR A 276 -4.79 11.34 6.03
C THR A 276 -4.40 10.09 5.25
N ARG A 277 -5.16 9.66 4.23
CA ARG A 277 -4.88 8.41 3.49
C ARG A 277 -5.33 8.49 2.03
N TRP A 278 -4.37 8.39 1.11
CA TRP A 278 -4.59 8.41 -0.34
C TRP A 278 -5.61 7.36 -0.84
N ASN A 279 -5.72 6.21 -0.15
CA ASN A 279 -6.67 5.13 -0.47
C ASN A 279 -8.11 5.65 -0.60
N SER A 280 -8.47 6.65 0.21
CA SER A 280 -9.82 7.23 0.20
C SER A 280 -10.10 8.01 -1.09
N THR A 281 -9.09 8.63 -1.71
CA THR A 281 -9.19 9.26 -3.03
C THR A 281 -9.39 8.21 -4.11
N TYR A 282 -8.66 7.08 -4.06
CA TYR A 282 -8.87 5.96 -4.98
C TYR A 282 -10.29 5.37 -4.86
N MET A 283 -10.75 5.11 -3.63
CA MET A 283 -12.11 4.63 -3.36
C MET A 283 -13.20 5.62 -3.82
N MET A 284 -12.95 6.94 -3.69
CA MET A 284 -13.83 7.98 -4.22
C MET A 284 -13.97 7.87 -5.74
N ILE A 285 -12.85 7.71 -6.46
CA ILE A 285 -12.84 7.57 -7.92
C ILE A 285 -13.58 6.29 -8.34
N GLU A 286 -13.25 5.14 -7.75
CA GLU A 286 -13.90 3.86 -8.06
C GLU A 286 -15.41 3.91 -7.81
N ARG A 287 -15.83 4.48 -6.67
CA ARG A 287 -17.26 4.65 -6.38
C ARG A 287 -17.94 5.59 -7.37
N ALA A 288 -17.26 6.66 -7.77
CA ALA A 288 -17.81 7.60 -8.76
C ALA A 288 -17.93 6.99 -10.16
N LEU A 289 -17.00 6.12 -10.55
CA LEU A 289 -17.06 5.39 -11.82
C LEU A 289 -18.23 4.40 -11.84
N ILE A 290 -18.51 3.72 -10.72
CA ILE A 290 -19.70 2.86 -10.57
C ILE A 290 -20.98 3.70 -10.68
N LYS A 291 -21.02 4.85 -10.01
CA LYS A 291 -22.20 5.74 -9.96
C LYS A 291 -22.19 6.83 -11.03
N GLN A 292 -21.48 6.62 -12.14
CA GLN A 292 -21.25 7.65 -13.15
C GLN A 292 -22.58 8.16 -13.73
N SER A 293 -23.53 7.24 -13.98
CA SER A 293 -24.81 7.58 -14.59
C SER A 293 -25.69 8.41 -13.66
N GLU A 294 -25.71 8.06 -12.38
CA GLU A 294 -26.51 8.68 -11.33
C GLU A 294 -25.92 10.02 -10.89
N LEU A 295 -24.59 10.15 -10.88
CA LEU A 295 -23.94 11.43 -10.65
C LEU A 295 -24.23 12.42 -11.78
N ASN A 296 -24.14 11.99 -13.03
CA ASN A 296 -24.39 12.87 -14.17
C ASN A 296 -25.86 13.33 -14.24
N SER A 297 -26.82 12.43 -14.02
CA SER A 297 -28.25 12.78 -13.99
C SER A 297 -28.59 13.68 -12.80
N PHE A 298 -28.09 13.37 -11.60
CA PHE A 298 -28.33 14.18 -10.41
C PHE A 298 -27.79 15.60 -10.56
N ILE A 299 -26.58 15.76 -11.12
CA ILE A 299 -25.99 17.09 -11.37
C ILE A 299 -26.80 17.86 -12.42
N GLN A 300 -27.35 17.20 -13.44
CA GLN A 300 -28.21 17.83 -14.44
C GLN A 300 -29.50 18.36 -13.79
N ASP A 301 -30.14 17.57 -12.94
CA ASP A 301 -31.36 17.96 -12.22
C ASP A 301 -31.10 19.11 -11.25
N LEU A 302 -29.99 19.08 -10.51
CA LEU A 302 -29.54 20.21 -9.70
C LEU A 302 -29.28 21.46 -10.55
N GLY A 303 -28.91 21.32 -11.82
CA GLY A 303 -28.75 22.44 -12.76
C GLY A 303 -30.05 23.22 -13.01
N LEU A 304 -31.21 22.60 -12.78
CA LEU A 304 -32.53 23.20 -12.95
C LEU A 304 -33.02 23.95 -11.70
N GLU A 305 -32.39 23.75 -10.54
CA GLU A 305 -32.75 24.39 -9.27
C GLU A 305 -32.66 25.91 -9.37
N ALA A 306 -33.67 26.67 -8.94
CA ALA A 306 -33.65 28.14 -9.07
C ALA A 306 -32.56 28.80 -8.18
N ASP A 307 -32.21 28.17 -7.06
CA ASP A 307 -31.25 28.66 -6.09
C ASP A 307 -29.83 28.22 -6.43
N ALA A 308 -28.96 29.20 -6.76
CA ALA A 308 -27.56 28.95 -7.10
C ALA A 308 -26.78 28.25 -5.98
N SER A 309 -27.15 28.43 -4.71
CA SER A 309 -26.48 27.79 -3.57
C SER A 309 -26.76 26.29 -3.46
N LYS A 310 -27.78 25.80 -4.16
CA LYS A 310 -28.14 24.38 -4.28
C LYS A 310 -27.59 23.72 -5.54
N ARG A 311 -26.83 24.45 -6.36
CA ARG A 311 -26.18 23.92 -7.55
C ARG A 311 -24.74 23.54 -7.25
N VAL A 312 -24.24 22.56 -7.99
CA VAL A 312 -22.79 22.35 -8.12
C VAL A 312 -22.23 23.49 -9.00
N PRO A 313 -21.09 24.10 -8.65
CA PRO A 313 -20.46 25.12 -9.50
C PRO A 313 -20.22 24.60 -10.92
N ALA A 314 -20.53 25.41 -11.94
CA ALA A 314 -20.40 24.98 -13.33
C ALA A 314 -18.98 24.55 -13.71
N ALA A 315 -17.97 25.09 -13.03
CA ALA A 315 -16.56 24.73 -13.22
C ALA A 315 -16.18 23.34 -12.67
N ASP A 316 -17.01 22.77 -11.78
CA ASP A 316 -16.78 21.45 -11.18
C ASP A 316 -17.54 20.33 -11.92
N ILE A 317 -18.41 20.66 -12.88
CA ILE A 317 -19.14 19.66 -13.67
C ILE A 317 -18.15 18.86 -14.52
N LEU A 318 -18.16 17.54 -14.34
CA LEU A 318 -17.28 16.61 -15.05
C LEU A 318 -17.75 16.42 -16.50
N THR A 319 -16.87 16.67 -17.46
CA THR A 319 -17.08 16.39 -18.88
C THR A 319 -16.88 14.91 -19.20
N SER A 320 -17.25 14.48 -20.42
CA SER A 320 -16.95 13.11 -20.86
C SER A 320 -15.45 12.80 -20.86
N ASP A 321 -14.59 13.78 -21.09
CA ASP A 321 -13.13 13.60 -21.08
C ASP A 321 -12.59 13.55 -19.65
N ASP A 322 -13.14 14.36 -18.73
CA ASP A 322 -12.84 14.27 -17.30
C ASP A 322 -13.09 12.83 -16.77
N TRP A 323 -14.19 12.20 -17.19
CA TRP A 323 -14.50 10.80 -16.84
C TRP A 323 -13.52 9.78 -17.42
N LYS A 324 -12.99 10.02 -18.64
CA LYS A 324 -11.93 9.17 -19.20
C LYS A 324 -10.64 9.28 -18.40
N VAL A 325 -10.25 10.50 -18.01
CA VAL A 325 -9.09 10.76 -17.15
C VAL A 325 -9.24 10.05 -15.81
N LEU A 326 -10.41 10.14 -15.16
CA LEU A 326 -10.68 9.45 -13.89
C LEU A 326 -10.51 7.93 -14.00
N ARG A 327 -10.93 7.33 -15.12
CA ARG A 327 -10.75 5.90 -15.40
C ARG A 327 -9.28 5.52 -15.56
N GLU A 328 -8.50 6.30 -16.33
CA GLU A 328 -7.07 6.07 -16.50
C GLU A 328 -6.32 6.23 -15.15
N VAL A 329 -6.65 7.28 -14.38
CA VAL A 329 -6.11 7.48 -13.03
C VAL A 329 -6.40 6.29 -12.12
N SER A 330 -7.62 5.74 -12.17
CA SER A 330 -7.96 4.55 -11.39
C SER A 330 -7.08 3.35 -11.78
N HIS A 331 -6.94 3.05 -13.07
CA HIS A 331 -6.12 1.93 -13.54
C HIS A 331 -4.64 2.07 -13.16
N ILE A 332 -4.10 3.30 -13.15
CA ILE A 332 -2.71 3.55 -12.75
C ILE A 332 -2.55 3.35 -11.23
N LEU A 333 -3.52 3.78 -10.42
CA LEU A 333 -3.45 3.70 -8.96
C LEU A 333 -3.81 2.31 -8.40
N GLU A 334 -4.57 1.50 -9.14
CA GLU A 334 -5.07 0.20 -8.69
C GLU A 334 -3.96 -0.73 -8.15
N PRO A 335 -2.81 -0.94 -8.83
CA PRO A 335 -1.74 -1.78 -8.28
C PRO A 335 -1.15 -1.24 -6.98
N ILE A 336 -1.06 0.08 -6.82
CA ILE A 336 -0.58 0.73 -5.59
C ILE A 336 -1.59 0.47 -4.46
N TYR A 337 -2.89 0.49 -4.77
CA TYR A 337 -3.96 0.27 -3.81
C TYR A 337 -3.95 -1.17 -3.34
N ASN A 338 -3.93 -2.11 -4.30
CA ASN A 338 -3.86 -3.54 -4.02
C ASN A 338 -2.62 -3.89 -3.18
N MET A 339 -1.46 -3.29 -3.47
CA MET A 339 -0.25 -3.49 -2.68
C MET A 339 -0.38 -2.90 -1.26
N THR A 340 -1.03 -1.75 -1.12
CA THR A 340 -1.30 -1.14 0.19
C THR A 340 -2.24 -2.01 1.03
N MET A 341 -3.34 -2.48 0.43
CA MET A 341 -4.30 -3.37 1.09
C MET A 341 -3.69 -4.72 1.44
N ARG A 342 -2.78 -5.22 0.60
CA ARG A 342 -2.02 -6.44 0.84
C ARG A 342 -1.07 -6.29 2.03
N THR A 343 -0.41 -5.15 2.16
CA THR A 343 0.67 -4.97 3.16
C THR A 343 0.23 -4.25 4.43
N GLN A 344 -1.01 -3.78 4.51
CA GLN A 344 -1.60 -3.26 5.73
C GLN A 344 -2.13 -4.40 6.62
N GLY A 345 -1.89 -4.33 7.92
CA GLY A 345 -2.41 -5.28 8.91
C GLY A 345 -1.37 -6.22 9.53
N TRP A 346 -1.86 -7.20 10.28
CA TRP A 346 -1.03 -8.20 10.97
C TRP A 346 -0.92 -9.44 10.09
N GLY A 347 0.28 -9.74 9.58
CA GLY A 347 0.50 -10.97 8.81
C GLY A 347 0.33 -12.20 9.70
N THR A 348 -0.84 -12.83 9.68
CA THR A 348 -1.08 -14.15 10.29
C THR A 348 -0.42 -15.25 9.45
N SER A 349 -0.35 -16.49 9.93
CA SER A 349 0.15 -17.63 9.16
C SER A 349 -0.70 -17.82 7.90
N GLY A 350 -0.13 -17.53 6.73
CA GLY A 350 -0.82 -17.45 5.44
C GLY A 350 -1.18 -16.02 4.97
N GLY A 351 -0.97 -15.00 5.81
CA GLY A 351 -1.26 -13.59 5.53
C GLY A 351 -0.09 -12.77 4.97
N HIS A 352 -0.46 -11.72 4.25
CA HIS A 352 0.38 -10.74 3.58
C HIS A 352 0.96 -9.67 4.54
N GLY A 353 1.96 -8.89 4.11
CA GLY A 353 2.69 -7.90 4.91
C GLY A 353 4.08 -8.34 5.38
N ARG A 354 4.71 -9.31 4.69
CA ARG A 354 6.05 -9.81 5.03
C ARG A 354 7.15 -8.90 4.49
N LEU A 355 8.33 -8.93 5.12
CA LEU A 355 9.44 -8.07 4.72
C LEU A 355 9.89 -8.26 3.26
N TRP A 356 9.84 -9.49 2.74
CA TRP A 356 10.20 -9.79 1.36
C TRP A 356 9.19 -9.22 0.34
N GLU A 357 7.94 -8.98 0.74
CA GLU A 357 6.91 -8.34 -0.09
C GLU A 357 7.19 -6.85 -0.31
N VAL A 358 8.01 -6.21 0.55
CA VAL A 358 8.38 -4.80 0.39
C VAL A 358 9.20 -4.61 -0.88
N MET A 359 10.30 -5.36 -1.02
CA MET A 359 11.21 -5.18 -2.15
C MET A 359 10.61 -5.70 -3.45
N THR A 360 9.95 -6.87 -3.42
CA THR A 360 9.21 -7.38 -4.60
C THR A 360 8.03 -6.49 -4.99
N GLY A 361 7.32 -5.91 -4.01
CA GLY A 361 6.25 -4.96 -4.24
C GLY A 361 6.75 -3.65 -4.86
N MET A 362 7.90 -3.14 -4.43
CA MET A 362 8.51 -1.95 -5.04
C MET A 362 8.87 -2.20 -6.51
N GLU A 363 9.49 -3.33 -6.83
CA GLU A 363 9.82 -3.71 -8.22
C GLU A 363 8.56 -3.81 -9.08
N TYR A 364 7.50 -4.43 -8.55
CA TYR A 364 6.22 -4.55 -9.23
C TYR A 364 5.59 -3.19 -9.58
N ILE A 365 5.57 -2.25 -8.63
CA ILE A 365 5.03 -0.90 -8.88
C ILE A 365 5.94 -0.08 -9.78
N LEU A 366 7.27 -0.23 -9.67
CA LEU A 366 8.22 0.42 -10.58
C LEU A 366 8.01 -0.02 -12.03
N GLU A 367 7.93 -1.33 -12.28
CA GLU A 367 7.65 -1.88 -13.62
C GLU A 367 6.32 -1.35 -14.16
N HIS A 368 5.27 -1.37 -13.35
CA HIS A 368 3.96 -0.80 -13.72
C HIS A 368 4.08 0.67 -14.13
N LEU A 369 4.73 1.51 -13.32
CA LEU A 369 4.89 2.94 -13.65
C LEU A 369 5.79 3.16 -14.89
N GLU A 370 6.78 2.29 -15.12
CA GLU A 370 7.64 2.34 -16.32
C GLU A 370 6.86 1.96 -17.59
N ASP A 371 6.01 0.94 -17.53
CA ASP A 371 5.12 0.55 -18.64
C ASP A 371 4.17 1.70 -19.01
N TRP A 372 3.55 2.32 -18.00
CA TRP A 372 2.69 3.49 -18.20
C TRP A 372 3.45 4.71 -18.72
N LYS A 373 4.70 4.89 -18.29
CA LYS A 373 5.57 5.97 -18.78
C LYS A 373 5.85 5.81 -20.28
N LEU A 374 6.20 4.60 -20.73
CA LEU A 374 6.43 4.31 -22.15
C LEU A 374 5.19 4.62 -23.00
N LEU A 375 4.02 4.20 -22.53
CA LEU A 375 2.74 4.42 -23.20
C LEU A 375 2.41 5.93 -23.37
N TYR A 376 2.81 6.76 -22.41
CA TYR A 376 2.63 8.22 -22.47
C TYR A 376 3.81 8.98 -23.11
N GLU A 377 4.93 8.31 -23.41
CA GLU A 377 6.08 8.87 -24.13
C GLU A 377 5.94 8.77 -25.67
N ASP A 378 5.22 7.76 -26.19
CA ASP A 378 5.43 7.28 -27.57
C ASP A 378 4.71 8.02 -28.74
N GLU A 379 4.08 9.18 -28.58
CA GLU A 379 3.38 9.80 -29.76
C GLU A 379 3.44 11.33 -29.93
N THR A 380 4.09 12.10 -29.05
CA THR A 380 4.01 13.58 -29.15
C THR A 380 5.33 14.32 -29.33
N ALA A 381 6.48 13.63 -29.34
CA ALA A 381 7.77 14.28 -29.57
C ALA A 381 8.23 14.26 -31.05
N ASN A 382 7.87 13.24 -31.82
CA ASN A 382 8.45 13.05 -33.15
C ASN A 382 7.60 13.60 -34.31
N HIS A 383 6.27 13.54 -34.27
CA HIS A 383 5.47 14.00 -35.42
C HIS A 383 5.50 15.53 -35.62
N ALA A 384 5.40 16.32 -34.55
CA ALA A 384 5.46 17.79 -34.65
C ALA A 384 6.87 18.32 -35.00
N THR A 385 7.92 17.60 -34.61
CA THR A 385 9.31 17.96 -34.88
C THR A 385 9.72 17.56 -36.30
N GLU A 386 9.25 16.41 -36.78
CA GLU A 386 9.52 15.93 -38.14
C GLU A 386 8.69 16.69 -39.19
N GLU A 387 7.45 17.13 -38.86
CA GLU A 387 6.65 18.01 -39.72
C GLU A 387 7.23 19.42 -39.80
N ARG A 388 7.82 19.96 -38.71
CA ARG A 388 8.57 21.23 -38.78
C ARG A 388 9.86 21.11 -39.59
N ARG A 389 10.57 19.98 -39.51
CA ARG A 389 11.75 19.70 -40.35
C ARG A 389 11.40 19.46 -41.82
N ARG A 390 10.21 18.91 -42.12
CA ARG A 390 9.71 18.78 -43.50
C ARG A 390 9.13 20.09 -44.06
N ALA A 391 8.61 20.96 -43.21
CA ALA A 391 8.08 22.27 -43.61
C ALA A 391 9.18 23.32 -43.82
N GLN A 392 10.33 23.17 -43.17
CA GLN A 392 11.51 24.01 -43.36
C GLN A 392 12.51 23.26 -44.22
N GLY A 393 12.33 23.33 -45.54
CA GLY A 393 13.28 22.75 -46.49
C GLY A 393 14.63 23.48 -46.42
N GLU A 394 15.57 22.96 -45.66
CA GLU A 394 16.97 23.37 -45.72
C GLU A 394 17.86 22.14 -45.93
N GLY A 395 18.55 22.17 -47.06
CA GLY A 395 19.42 21.10 -47.55
C GLY A 395 20.70 20.97 -46.74
N LEU A 396 21.31 19.80 -46.88
CA LEU A 396 22.65 19.49 -46.40
C LEU A 396 23.66 20.53 -46.90
N GLU A 397 24.44 21.12 -46.00
CA GLU A 397 25.81 21.52 -46.30
C GLU A 397 26.72 21.47 -45.06
N SER A 398 27.91 20.92 -45.28
CA SER A 398 29.02 20.73 -44.35
C SER A 398 29.76 22.03 -44.03
N VAL A 399 30.49 22.10 -42.90
CA VAL A 399 31.92 22.53 -42.78
C VAL A 399 32.32 22.71 -41.29
N ALA A 400 33.61 22.49 -41.04
CA ALA A 400 34.31 22.28 -39.77
C ALA A 400 34.75 23.54 -38.97
N ASP A 401 35.21 23.25 -37.73
CA ASP A 401 36.26 23.89 -36.92
C ASP A 401 36.22 25.40 -36.55
N THR A 402 36.24 25.73 -35.24
CA THR A 402 37.43 26.24 -34.48
C THR A 402 37.08 26.99 -33.17
N LYS A 403 37.83 26.65 -32.13
CA LYS A 403 38.05 27.10 -30.71
C LYS A 403 37.86 28.57 -30.23
N SER A 404 37.70 28.65 -28.88
CA SER A 404 38.37 29.55 -27.89
C SER A 404 37.55 30.75 -27.34
N MET A 405 37.53 31.20 -26.08
CA MET A 405 37.99 30.81 -24.71
C MET A 405 37.44 31.87 -23.68
N SER A 406 37.51 31.54 -22.36
CA SER A 406 37.57 32.42 -21.16
C SER A 406 36.34 32.39 -20.23
N ALA A 407 36.39 32.34 -18.88
CA ALA A 407 37.30 31.88 -17.82
C ALA A 407 36.52 31.93 -16.47
N ARG A 408 36.87 31.05 -15.53
CA ARG A 408 36.34 30.75 -14.16
C ARG A 408 36.58 31.88 -13.11
N PRO A 409 36.21 31.79 -11.78
CA PRO A 409 35.74 30.62 -10.97
C PRO A 409 34.64 30.87 -9.87
N SER A 410 33.96 29.80 -9.40
CA SER A 410 33.70 29.56 -7.95
C SER A 410 33.13 28.15 -7.67
N VAL A 411 33.35 27.68 -6.44
CA VAL A 411 33.33 26.31 -5.90
C VAL A 411 31.95 25.90 -5.33
N VAL A 412 31.60 24.60 -5.37
CA VAL A 412 30.86 23.76 -4.36
C VAL A 412 30.01 22.65 -5.02
N GLY A 413 30.19 21.40 -4.54
CA GLY A 413 29.17 20.34 -4.48
C GLY A 413 28.76 19.62 -5.78
N GLN A 414 29.44 18.53 -6.13
CA GLN A 414 29.00 17.63 -7.22
C GLN A 414 27.80 16.79 -6.78
N THR A 415 26.59 17.25 -7.09
CA THR A 415 25.42 16.38 -7.27
C THR A 415 25.59 15.70 -8.63
N ARG A 416 25.85 14.39 -8.64
CA ARG A 416 25.90 13.60 -9.88
C ARG A 416 24.47 13.42 -10.40
N GLU A 417 24.06 14.27 -11.33
CA GLU A 417 22.94 13.97 -12.23
C GLU A 417 23.25 12.72 -13.05
N ARG A 418 22.26 11.82 -13.16
CA ARG A 418 22.38 10.54 -13.84
C ARG A 418 21.81 10.64 -15.27
N PRO A 419 22.45 10.07 -16.31
CA PRO A 419 21.92 10.09 -17.67
C PRO A 419 20.68 9.20 -17.83
N LEU A 420 19.77 9.65 -18.71
CA LEU A 420 18.59 8.93 -19.19
C LEU A 420 18.93 7.48 -19.58
N ARG A 421 18.13 6.52 -19.07
CA ARG A 421 18.19 5.11 -19.49
C ARG A 421 17.93 5.04 -20.99
N GLN A 422 18.91 4.59 -21.78
CA GLN A 422 18.65 4.14 -23.15
C GLN A 422 17.88 2.83 -23.07
N SER A 423 16.64 2.85 -23.57
CA SER A 423 15.79 1.67 -23.71
C SER A 423 16.49 0.58 -24.51
N ARG A 424 16.74 -0.57 -23.90
CA ARG A 424 16.86 -1.83 -24.64
C ARG A 424 15.68 -2.69 -24.26
N LEU A 425 14.95 -3.18 -25.27
CA LEU A 425 13.86 -4.12 -25.09
C LEU A 425 14.33 -5.34 -24.26
N PRO A 426 13.47 -5.91 -23.40
CA PRO A 426 13.75 -7.13 -22.68
C PRO A 426 14.18 -8.27 -23.61
N SER A 427 15.17 -9.05 -23.20
CA SER A 427 15.83 -10.12 -23.98
C SER A 427 14.90 -11.21 -24.53
N ARG A 428 13.62 -11.24 -24.13
CA ARG A 428 12.59 -12.15 -24.66
C ARG A 428 12.00 -11.74 -26.02
N LEU A 429 12.33 -10.54 -26.51
CA LEU A 429 11.83 -9.99 -27.79
C LEU A 429 12.94 -9.83 -28.84
N GLN A 430 14.18 -10.24 -28.56
CA GLN A 430 15.21 -10.35 -29.60
C GLN A 430 14.97 -11.61 -30.45
N GLY A 431 14.35 -11.43 -31.62
CA GLY A 431 14.19 -12.49 -32.63
C GLY A 431 12.81 -12.60 -33.27
N PHE A 432 11.83 -11.79 -32.87
CA PHE A 432 10.55 -11.71 -33.56
C PHE A 432 10.53 -10.49 -34.47
N GLU A 433 10.57 -10.70 -35.78
CA GLU A 433 10.27 -9.66 -36.76
C GLU A 433 8.82 -9.21 -36.57
N ILE A 434 8.63 -7.96 -36.13
CA ILE A 434 7.33 -7.32 -36.07
C ILE A 434 6.97 -6.89 -37.49
N THR A 435 6.18 -7.72 -38.17
CA THR A 435 5.48 -7.29 -39.38
C THR A 435 4.27 -6.45 -38.96
N PRO A 436 4.15 -5.18 -39.37
CA PRO A 436 3.04 -4.33 -38.97
C PRO A 436 1.73 -4.86 -39.56
N LEU A 437 0.71 -5.04 -38.72
CA LEU A 437 -0.60 -5.51 -39.15
C LEU A 437 -1.28 -4.47 -40.03
N HIS A 438 -1.18 -4.70 -41.34
CA HIS A 438 -2.03 -4.08 -42.35
C HIS A 438 -3.49 -4.51 -42.14
N ARG A 439 -4.35 -3.50 -42.02
CA ARG A 439 -5.81 -3.50 -42.23
C ARG A 439 -6.22 -4.54 -43.30
N ARG A 440 -6.95 -5.61 -42.92
CA ARG A 440 -7.42 -6.62 -43.88
C ARG A 440 -8.95 -6.63 -44.01
N ARG A 441 -9.40 -6.26 -45.20
CA ARG A 441 -10.74 -6.47 -45.78
C ARG A 441 -11.04 -7.97 -45.94
N GLU A 442 -12.33 -8.28 -45.87
CA GLU A 442 -13.00 -9.54 -46.18
C GLU A 442 -12.55 -10.18 -47.51
N THR A 443 -12.35 -11.50 -47.54
CA THR A 443 -12.73 -12.42 -48.66
C THR A 443 -12.68 -13.89 -48.18
N VAL A 444 -13.45 -14.76 -48.85
CA VAL A 444 -14.11 -16.01 -48.41
C VAL A 444 -13.34 -17.30 -48.80
N LEU A 445 -13.64 -18.43 -48.10
CA LEU A 445 -13.44 -19.89 -48.41
C LEU A 445 -12.09 -20.52 -47.96
N SER A 446 -11.96 -21.75 -47.40
CA SER A 446 -12.81 -22.97 -47.27
C SER A 446 -12.36 -23.89 -46.09
N ALA A 447 -13.28 -24.74 -45.60
CA ALA A 447 -13.36 -25.66 -44.43
C ALA A 447 -12.26 -26.76 -44.28
N CYS A 448 -12.08 -27.51 -43.17
CA CYS A 448 -12.97 -28.17 -42.17
C CYS A 448 -12.09 -28.89 -41.06
N PRO A 449 -12.62 -29.65 -40.05
CA PRO A 449 -13.44 -29.29 -38.89
C PRO A 449 -12.86 -29.75 -37.52
N SER A 450 -13.20 -29.07 -36.42
CA SER A 450 -13.30 -29.72 -35.10
C SER A 450 -14.37 -29.04 -34.24
N THR A 451 -15.25 -29.89 -33.74
CA THR A 451 -16.54 -29.66 -33.06
C THR A 451 -16.46 -28.85 -31.77
N SER A 452 -17.18 -27.72 -31.74
CA SER A 452 -17.79 -27.07 -30.58
C SER A 452 -19.10 -26.44 -31.09
N PRO A 453 -20.18 -26.36 -30.30
CA PRO A 453 -21.46 -25.85 -30.80
C PRO A 453 -21.29 -24.36 -31.13
N LEU A 454 -21.30 -24.04 -32.42
CA LEU A 454 -21.22 -22.67 -32.93
C LEU A 454 -22.48 -21.90 -32.50
N PHE A 455 -22.29 -20.95 -31.59
CA PHE A 455 -23.28 -19.93 -31.28
C PHE A 455 -23.56 -19.10 -32.53
N ASN A 456 -24.82 -19.01 -32.95
CA ASN A 456 -25.21 -18.33 -34.19
C ASN A 456 -25.52 -16.86 -33.91
N GLU A 457 -24.53 -15.99 -34.11
CA GLU A 457 -24.60 -14.53 -33.95
C GLU A 457 -25.68 -13.87 -34.85
N GLY A 458 -26.10 -14.57 -35.92
CA GLY A 458 -27.23 -14.26 -36.79
C GLY A 458 -28.61 -14.30 -36.13
N ALA A 459 -28.74 -15.00 -35.00
CA ALA A 459 -30.01 -15.21 -34.29
C ALA A 459 -30.32 -14.12 -33.25
N LEU A 460 -29.37 -13.23 -32.96
CA LEU A 460 -29.60 -12.11 -32.05
C LEU A 460 -30.36 -10.97 -32.77
N PRO A 461 -31.42 -10.41 -32.16
CA PRO A 461 -32.06 -9.21 -32.67
C PRO A 461 -31.06 -8.07 -32.84
N VAL A 462 -31.23 -7.24 -33.88
CA VAL A 462 -30.27 -6.17 -34.24
C VAL A 462 -29.97 -5.21 -33.07
N HIS A 463 -30.94 -5.02 -32.16
CA HIS A 463 -30.78 -4.18 -30.98
C HIS A 463 -29.95 -4.81 -29.85
N SER A 464 -29.82 -6.15 -29.79
CA SER A 464 -29.11 -6.87 -28.72
C SER A 464 -27.65 -7.17 -29.05
N ARG A 465 -27.19 -6.87 -30.27
CA ARG A 465 -25.80 -7.09 -30.70
C ARG A 465 -24.83 -6.04 -30.15
N GLY A 466 -25.32 -4.83 -29.85
CA GLY A 466 -24.50 -3.76 -29.27
C GLY A 466 -24.08 -4.05 -27.83
N ASP A 467 -24.95 -4.73 -27.08
CA ASP A 467 -24.75 -4.98 -25.65
C ASP A 467 -23.74 -6.11 -25.40
N TYR A 468 -23.68 -7.11 -26.29
CA TYR A 468 -22.72 -8.23 -26.17
C TYR A 468 -21.26 -7.84 -26.42
N LEU A 469 -21.01 -6.66 -27.01
CA LEU A 469 -19.68 -6.12 -27.27
C LEU A 469 -19.19 -5.14 -26.18
N GLN A 470 -20.02 -4.82 -25.18
CA GLN A 470 -19.64 -3.91 -24.09
C GLN A 470 -18.85 -4.60 -22.97
N ASP A 471 -18.97 -5.92 -22.81
CA ASP A 471 -18.31 -6.64 -21.71
C ASP A 471 -16.79 -6.85 -21.87
N ASP A 472 -16.23 -6.59 -23.07
CA ASP A 472 -14.78 -6.62 -23.31
C ASP A 472 -14.09 -5.24 -23.13
N ALA A 473 -14.81 -4.22 -22.64
CA ALA A 473 -14.30 -2.86 -22.46
C ALA A 473 -13.41 -2.64 -21.21
N ARG A 474 -12.97 -3.72 -20.52
CA ARG A 474 -12.01 -3.65 -19.40
C ARG A 474 -10.53 -3.65 -19.84
N SER A 475 -10.23 -3.65 -21.14
CA SER A 475 -8.85 -3.84 -21.64
C SER A 475 -8.40 -2.91 -22.78
N VAL A 476 -9.02 -1.74 -22.99
CA VAL A 476 -8.53 -0.80 -24.02
C VAL A 476 -8.27 0.56 -23.39
N SER A 477 -6.98 0.90 -23.26
CA SER A 477 -6.51 2.21 -22.87
C SER A 477 -7.07 3.28 -23.82
N ASN A 478 -7.72 4.31 -23.28
CA ASN A 478 -8.41 5.35 -24.07
C ASN A 478 -7.48 6.47 -24.57
N ILE A 479 -6.16 6.25 -24.48
CA ILE A 479 -5.10 7.24 -24.69
C ILE A 479 -5.16 7.94 -26.05
N ALA A 480 -5.57 7.23 -27.10
CA ALA A 480 -5.68 7.81 -28.45
C ALA A 480 -6.78 8.89 -28.57
N SER A 481 -7.72 8.93 -27.62
CA SER A 481 -8.87 9.86 -27.62
C SER A 481 -8.72 11.07 -26.68
N MET A 482 -7.60 11.19 -25.96
CA MET A 482 -7.39 12.20 -24.92
C MET A 482 -6.71 13.46 -25.45
N GLU A 483 -7.07 14.62 -24.90
CA GLU A 483 -6.46 15.89 -25.27
C GLU A 483 -4.99 15.99 -24.85
N GLY A 484 -4.19 16.78 -25.57
CA GLY A 484 -2.75 16.89 -25.33
C GLY A 484 -2.37 17.43 -23.95
N GLN A 485 -3.20 18.29 -23.35
CA GLN A 485 -2.97 18.84 -22.02
C GLN A 485 -3.23 17.81 -20.91
N GLU A 486 -4.29 17.02 -21.03
CA GLU A 486 -4.62 15.94 -20.08
C GLU A 486 -3.56 14.84 -20.12
N ARG A 487 -3.13 14.45 -21.34
CA ARG A 487 -2.04 13.48 -21.53
C ARG A 487 -0.73 13.98 -20.92
N ALA A 488 -0.42 15.27 -21.05
CA ALA A 488 0.76 15.87 -20.42
C ALA A 488 0.68 15.88 -18.88
N SER A 489 -0.51 16.12 -18.32
CA SER A 489 -0.76 16.10 -16.87
C SER A 489 -0.59 14.70 -16.27
N ILE A 490 -1.19 13.67 -16.90
CA ILE A 490 -1.02 12.27 -16.47
C ILE A 490 0.45 11.86 -16.57
N ARG A 491 1.14 12.21 -17.67
CA ARG A 491 2.57 11.95 -17.83
C ARG A 491 3.41 12.60 -16.73
N ALA A 492 3.11 13.84 -16.33
CA ALA A 492 3.80 14.50 -15.24
C ALA A 492 3.56 13.78 -13.90
N SER A 493 2.32 13.35 -13.66
CA SER A 493 1.89 12.59 -12.47
C SER A 493 2.59 11.23 -12.37
N ILE A 494 2.68 10.47 -13.47
CA ILE A 494 3.43 9.20 -13.53
C ILE A 494 4.90 9.44 -13.21
N ASN A 495 5.51 10.48 -13.78
CA ASN A 495 6.91 10.79 -13.51
C ASN A 495 7.16 11.18 -12.05
N ALA A 496 6.30 11.99 -11.44
CA ALA A 496 6.40 12.35 -10.03
C ALA A 496 6.31 11.10 -9.13
N ALA A 497 5.34 10.21 -9.40
CA ALA A 497 5.19 8.94 -8.69
C ALA A 497 6.44 8.06 -8.84
N TRP A 498 6.96 7.90 -10.07
CA TRP A 498 8.14 7.09 -10.34
C TRP A 498 9.39 7.65 -9.66
N ILE A 499 9.61 8.96 -9.71
CA ILE A 499 10.73 9.63 -9.03
C ILE A 499 10.66 9.37 -7.54
N LYS A 500 9.47 9.55 -6.93
CA LYS A 500 9.24 9.33 -5.50
C LYS A 500 9.47 7.86 -5.11
N LEU A 501 8.97 6.91 -5.90
CA LEU A 501 9.15 5.49 -5.64
C LEU A 501 10.63 5.09 -5.74
N ASN A 502 11.32 5.58 -6.76
CA ASN A 502 12.74 5.30 -6.99
C ASN A 502 13.65 5.92 -5.90
N GLU A 503 13.30 7.09 -5.38
CA GLU A 503 13.94 7.70 -4.20
C GLU A 503 13.92 6.71 -3.02
N TYR A 504 12.74 6.19 -2.69
CA TYR A 504 12.58 5.25 -1.59
C TYR A 504 13.18 3.88 -1.85
N TYR A 505 13.12 3.39 -3.09
CA TYR A 505 13.80 2.17 -3.50
C TYR A 505 15.31 2.25 -3.18
N THR A 506 15.94 3.39 -3.50
CA THR A 506 17.36 3.64 -3.19
C THR A 506 17.60 3.64 -1.67
N LEU A 507 16.66 4.17 -0.89
CA LEU A 507 16.77 4.19 0.58
C LEU A 507 16.63 2.80 1.21
N LEU A 508 15.88 1.86 0.59
CA LEU A 508 15.80 0.47 1.05
C LEU A 508 17.18 -0.21 0.98
N GLY A 509 17.98 0.11 -0.03
CA GLY A 509 19.34 -0.41 -0.18
C GLY A 509 20.31 -0.09 0.97
N ARG A 510 19.95 0.84 1.87
CA ARG A 510 20.74 1.13 3.08
C ARG A 510 20.63 0.05 4.15
N SER A 511 19.59 -0.78 4.10
CA SER A 511 19.45 -1.93 5.00
C SER A 511 19.66 -3.24 4.23
N PRO A 512 20.67 -4.05 4.61
CA PRO A 512 20.88 -5.35 3.97
C PRO A 512 19.74 -6.33 4.25
N LEU A 513 18.88 -6.03 5.23
CA LEU A 513 17.80 -6.91 5.67
C LEU A 513 16.69 -7.08 4.63
N PHE A 514 16.46 -6.09 3.75
CA PHE A 514 15.50 -6.24 2.64
C PHE A 514 15.96 -7.31 1.66
N ALA A 515 17.22 -7.27 1.25
CA ALA A 515 17.80 -8.30 0.40
C ALA A 515 17.86 -9.66 1.12
N ALA A 516 18.26 -9.68 2.41
CA ALA A 516 18.27 -10.88 3.23
C ALA A 516 16.89 -11.57 3.26
N SER A 517 15.81 -10.78 3.38
CA SER A 517 14.45 -11.32 3.43
C SER A 517 14.03 -12.07 2.15
N ILE A 518 14.52 -11.65 0.98
CA ILE A 518 14.30 -12.36 -0.28
C ILE A 518 15.18 -13.59 -0.38
N VAL A 519 16.45 -13.48 0.01
CA VAL A 519 17.40 -14.60 0.00
C VAL A 519 16.94 -15.74 0.93
N LEU A 520 16.41 -15.40 2.10
CA LEU A 520 15.90 -16.35 3.09
C LEU A 520 14.49 -16.88 2.75
N ASN A 521 13.83 -16.32 1.74
CA ASN A 521 12.54 -16.84 1.28
C ASN A 521 12.75 -18.13 0.47
N PRO A 522 12.19 -19.28 0.89
CA PRO A 522 12.36 -20.56 0.19
C PRO A 522 11.90 -20.54 -1.27
N ASP A 523 10.90 -19.71 -1.61
CA ASP A 523 10.31 -19.64 -2.95
C ASP A 523 11.09 -18.72 -3.91
N LEU A 524 11.98 -17.86 -3.40
CA LEU A 524 12.70 -16.87 -4.19
C LEU A 524 14.20 -17.16 -4.22
N GLY A 525 14.83 -17.17 -3.03
CA GLY A 525 16.25 -17.33 -2.85
C GLY A 525 17.11 -16.24 -3.53
N LEU A 526 18.43 -16.43 -3.46
CA LEU A 526 19.41 -15.52 -4.09
C LEU A 526 19.27 -15.46 -5.63
N ARG A 527 18.85 -16.57 -6.24
CA ARG A 527 18.66 -16.68 -7.69
C ARG A 527 17.61 -15.70 -8.21
N TRP A 528 16.60 -15.39 -7.42
CA TRP A 528 15.59 -14.40 -7.79
C TRP A 528 16.23 -13.02 -7.99
N LEU A 529 17.14 -12.60 -7.08
CA LEU A 529 17.87 -11.34 -7.24
C LEU A 529 18.76 -11.39 -8.48
N GLU A 530 19.55 -12.45 -8.66
CA GLU A 530 20.42 -12.62 -9.84
C GLU A 530 19.67 -12.57 -11.18
N THR A 531 18.42 -13.04 -11.19
CA THR A 531 17.59 -13.08 -12.40
C THR A 531 16.94 -11.72 -12.70
N ASN A 532 16.54 -10.99 -11.66
CA ASN A 532 15.80 -9.73 -11.82
C ASN A 532 16.70 -8.48 -11.84
N TRP A 533 17.87 -8.55 -11.20
CA TRP A 533 18.85 -7.47 -11.12
C TRP A 533 19.93 -7.60 -12.19
N THR A 534 19.55 -7.28 -13.43
CA THR A 534 20.40 -7.53 -14.61
C THR A 534 21.15 -6.29 -15.11
N SER A 535 20.72 -5.09 -14.73
CA SER A 535 21.41 -3.87 -15.14
C SER A 535 22.76 -3.71 -14.43
N PRO A 536 23.76 -3.01 -15.02
CA PRO A 536 25.08 -2.86 -14.43
C PRO A 536 25.08 -2.30 -12.99
N GLU A 537 24.12 -1.42 -12.70
CA GLU A 537 23.96 -0.84 -11.36
C GLU A 537 23.25 -1.77 -10.39
N GLN A 538 22.23 -2.51 -10.86
CA GLN A 538 21.58 -3.54 -10.03
C GLN A 538 22.54 -4.70 -9.72
N LEU A 539 23.49 -5.00 -10.62
CA LEU A 539 24.57 -5.94 -10.33
C LEU A 539 25.54 -5.41 -9.26
N GLN A 540 25.72 -4.09 -9.17
CA GLN A 540 26.43 -3.50 -8.02
C GLN A 540 25.61 -3.65 -6.75
N TRP A 541 24.31 -3.38 -6.79
CA TRP A 541 23.41 -3.60 -5.64
C TRP A 541 23.38 -5.07 -5.20
N LEU A 542 23.46 -6.01 -6.13
CA LEU A 542 23.56 -7.43 -5.81
C LEU A 542 24.85 -7.75 -5.03
N ARG A 543 25.98 -7.17 -5.44
CA ARG A 543 27.26 -7.33 -4.72
C ARG A 543 27.18 -6.67 -3.34
N ASP A 544 26.72 -5.42 -3.29
CA ASP A 544 26.56 -4.67 -2.05
C ASP A 544 25.60 -5.37 -1.08
N ALA A 545 24.53 -5.98 -1.59
CA ALA A 545 23.61 -6.79 -0.82
C ALA A 545 24.28 -8.06 -0.28
N LYS A 546 25.01 -8.82 -1.11
CA LYS A 546 25.74 -10.02 -0.68
C LYS A 546 26.76 -9.67 0.42
N ASP A 547 27.56 -8.63 0.19
CA ASP A 547 28.60 -8.18 1.12
C ASP A 547 27.97 -7.61 2.41
N GLY A 548 26.90 -6.82 2.28
CA GLY A 548 26.17 -6.22 3.38
C GLY A 548 25.49 -7.26 4.27
N ILE A 549 24.86 -8.29 3.69
CA ILE A 549 24.26 -9.41 4.44
C ILE A 549 25.35 -10.16 5.21
N LYS A 550 26.46 -10.49 4.55
CA LYS A 550 27.59 -11.20 5.17
C LYS A 550 28.15 -10.40 6.34
N ALA A 551 28.47 -9.12 6.12
CA ALA A 551 28.99 -8.24 7.16
C ALA A 551 28.01 -8.06 8.33
N TYR A 552 26.71 -7.95 8.04
CA TYR A 552 25.69 -7.83 9.08
C TYR A 552 25.59 -9.12 9.90
N PHE A 553 25.60 -10.29 9.26
CA PHE A 553 25.55 -11.58 9.93
C PHE A 553 26.80 -11.82 10.80
N GLU A 554 27.99 -11.58 10.25
CA GLU A 554 29.25 -11.69 11.00
C GLU A 554 29.30 -10.76 12.21
N ARG A 555 28.75 -9.56 12.08
CA ARG A 555 28.75 -8.57 13.14
C ARG A 555 27.77 -8.89 14.27
N TRP A 556 26.58 -9.40 13.95
CA TRP A 556 25.46 -9.48 14.90
C TRP A 556 25.05 -10.90 15.29
N TYR A 557 25.44 -11.92 14.53
CA TYR A 557 25.01 -13.31 14.74
C TYR A 557 26.17 -14.30 14.87
N SER A 558 27.29 -14.09 14.19
CA SER A 558 28.41 -15.07 14.15
C SER A 558 29.18 -15.29 15.46
N LYS A 559 28.85 -14.59 16.56
CA LYS A 559 29.61 -14.69 17.83
C LYS A 559 29.04 -15.67 18.86
N ASN A 560 27.96 -16.39 18.56
CA ASN A 560 27.29 -17.26 19.53
C ASN A 560 27.16 -18.74 19.14
N ASP A 561 27.80 -19.21 18.06
CA ASP A 561 27.77 -20.64 17.72
C ASP A 561 28.89 -21.40 18.41
N ASP A 562 28.70 -21.68 19.70
CA ASP A 562 29.32 -22.83 20.37
C ASP A 562 28.27 -23.80 20.98
N ASP A 563 26.97 -23.57 20.81
CA ASP A 563 25.96 -24.56 21.18
C ASP A 563 24.65 -24.38 20.40
N ALA A 564 24.30 -25.42 19.64
CA ALA A 564 22.95 -25.87 19.25
C ALA A 564 22.82 -26.20 17.76
N SER A 565 23.14 -27.45 17.42
CA SER A 565 22.52 -28.13 16.28
C SER A 565 21.13 -28.60 16.71
N GLU A 566 20.07 -27.91 16.29
CA GLU A 566 18.72 -28.47 16.37
C GLU A 566 18.02 -28.39 15.01
N SER A 567 17.44 -29.54 14.63
CA SER A 567 16.66 -29.74 13.42
C SER A 567 15.30 -29.04 13.54
N ILE A 568 15.00 -28.16 12.58
CA ILE A 568 13.72 -27.44 12.48
C ILE A 568 12.67 -28.39 11.91
N SER A 569 11.61 -28.68 12.68
CA SER A 569 10.37 -29.30 12.21
C SER A 569 9.31 -28.22 12.06
N ALA A 570 8.84 -27.99 10.82
CA ALA A 570 7.81 -27.01 10.51
C ALA A 570 6.40 -27.62 10.72
N THR A 571 5.57 -26.94 11.51
CA THR A 571 4.15 -27.31 11.68
C THR A 571 3.30 -26.52 10.66
N SER A 572 2.47 -27.22 9.88
CA SER A 572 1.61 -26.62 8.85
C SER A 572 0.25 -26.20 9.42
N SER A 573 -0.30 -25.09 8.91
CA SER A 573 -1.71 -24.70 9.11
C SER A 573 -2.36 -24.47 7.74
N LEU A 574 -3.55 -25.04 7.55
CA LEU A 574 -4.37 -24.94 6.34
C LEU A 574 -5.28 -23.71 6.41
N THR A 575 -5.23 -22.85 5.38
CA THR A 575 -6.40 -22.05 4.97
C THR A 575 -6.53 -22.06 3.44
N PRO A 576 -7.75 -22.10 2.88
CA PRO A 576 -7.96 -22.15 1.44
C PRO A 576 -7.44 -20.87 0.77
N ARG A 577 -6.69 -20.99 -0.34
CA ARG A 577 -6.25 -19.84 -1.14
C ARG A 577 -7.42 -19.30 -1.98
N PRO A 578 -7.80 -18.01 -1.87
CA PRO A 578 -8.65 -17.34 -2.85
C PRO A 578 -7.92 -17.17 -4.19
N GLU A 579 -8.62 -16.68 -5.21
CA GLU A 579 -8.09 -16.39 -6.55
C GLU A 579 -6.74 -15.64 -6.49
N GLN A 580 -5.78 -16.07 -7.33
CA GLN A 580 -4.41 -15.57 -7.29
C GLN A 580 -4.34 -14.11 -7.76
N SER A 581 -3.81 -13.23 -6.92
CA SER A 581 -3.66 -11.81 -7.24
C SER A 581 -2.70 -11.56 -8.42
N ARG A 582 -2.88 -10.46 -9.15
CA ARG A 582 -1.97 -10.03 -10.25
C ARG A 582 -0.51 -9.93 -9.80
N PHE A 583 -0.28 -9.48 -8.56
CA PHE A 583 1.05 -9.45 -7.95
C PHE A 583 1.64 -10.85 -7.76
N GLU A 584 0.88 -11.82 -7.28
CA GLU A 584 1.38 -13.20 -7.11
C GLU A 584 1.68 -13.86 -8.45
N GLN A 585 0.84 -13.61 -9.46
CA GLN A 585 1.11 -14.05 -10.83
C GLN A 585 2.40 -13.40 -11.37
N TRP A 586 2.61 -12.11 -11.12
CA TRP A 586 3.83 -11.40 -11.48
C TRP A 586 5.07 -11.99 -10.78
N VAL A 587 5.02 -12.23 -9.46
CA VAL A 587 6.12 -12.85 -8.70
C VAL A 587 6.45 -14.23 -9.28
N LYS A 588 5.44 -15.07 -9.52
CA LYS A 588 5.62 -16.41 -10.13
C LYS A 588 6.24 -16.33 -11.53
N SER A 589 5.86 -15.35 -12.34
CA SER A 589 6.44 -15.16 -13.68
C SER A 589 7.94 -14.80 -13.63
N ARG A 590 8.38 -14.22 -12.51
CA ARG A 590 9.75 -13.79 -12.23
C ARG A 590 10.54 -14.82 -11.43
N GLN A 591 9.94 -15.97 -11.10
CA GLN A 591 10.65 -17.10 -10.51
C GLN A 591 11.47 -17.83 -11.59
N PRO A 592 12.74 -18.17 -11.32
CA PRO A 592 13.55 -18.93 -12.26
C PRO A 592 12.91 -20.31 -12.52
N LYS A 593 12.66 -20.65 -13.79
CA LYS A 593 12.20 -21.98 -14.20
C LYS A 593 13.29 -23.00 -13.88
N LEU A 594 13.01 -23.93 -12.96
CA LEU A 594 13.94 -25.00 -12.58
C LEU A 594 14.19 -25.94 -13.77
N SER A 595 15.43 -26.02 -14.28
CA SER A 595 15.87 -27.14 -15.10
C SER A 595 16.35 -28.29 -14.20
N ALA A 596 15.81 -29.48 -14.41
CA ALA A 596 16.03 -30.65 -13.59
C ALA A 596 17.38 -31.35 -13.82
N THR A 597 18.46 -30.87 -13.20
CA THR A 597 19.68 -31.65 -12.91
C THR A 597 20.47 -30.95 -11.80
N GLY A 598 20.91 -31.66 -10.75
CA GLY A 598 21.67 -31.04 -9.65
C GLY A 598 21.80 -31.88 -8.36
N SER A 599 22.85 -31.58 -7.59
CA SER A 599 23.36 -32.29 -6.39
C SER A 599 22.40 -32.33 -5.19
N GLU A 600 22.75 -33.04 -4.11
CA GLU A 600 21.91 -33.24 -2.91
C GLU A 600 21.54 -31.93 -2.18
N LEU A 601 22.43 -30.93 -2.17
CA LEU A 601 22.14 -29.57 -1.68
C LEU A 601 21.16 -28.83 -2.62
N GLU A 602 21.21 -29.09 -3.93
CA GLU A 602 20.24 -28.59 -4.89
C GLU A 602 18.91 -29.36 -4.84
N ARG A 603 18.87 -30.58 -4.27
CA ARG A 603 17.62 -31.27 -3.91
C ARG A 603 16.98 -30.65 -2.67
N TYR A 604 17.78 -30.21 -1.69
CA TYR A 604 17.29 -29.46 -0.53
C TYR A 604 16.69 -28.10 -0.94
N TYR A 605 17.31 -27.38 -1.89
CA TYR A 605 16.74 -26.18 -2.53
C TYR A 605 15.54 -26.47 -3.48
N ARG A 606 15.12 -27.74 -3.63
CA ARG A 606 14.05 -28.21 -4.55
C ARG A 606 12.94 -29.00 -3.84
N LEU A 607 12.79 -28.90 -2.51
CA LEU A 607 11.64 -29.52 -1.86
C LEU A 607 10.35 -28.87 -2.38
N GLU A 608 9.59 -29.60 -3.18
CA GLU A 608 8.19 -29.25 -3.48
C GLU A 608 7.38 -29.27 -2.17
N PRO A 609 6.27 -28.49 -2.06
CA PRO A 609 5.31 -28.72 -1.00
C PRO A 609 4.78 -30.15 -1.17
N GLU A 610 5.07 -31.06 -0.24
CA GLU A 610 4.64 -32.45 -0.35
C GLU A 610 3.12 -32.52 -0.56
N GLN A 611 2.67 -32.98 -1.73
CA GLN A 611 1.34 -33.53 -1.93
C GLN A 611 1.25 -34.83 -1.14
N ILE A 612 0.87 -34.75 0.13
CA ILE A 612 0.51 -35.95 0.90
C ILE A 612 -0.91 -36.34 0.50
N CYS A 613 -1.03 -37.49 -0.15
CA CYS A 613 -2.30 -38.13 -0.51
C CYS A 613 -3.25 -38.18 0.70
N ILE A 614 -4.38 -37.48 0.55
CA ILE A 614 -5.48 -37.46 1.51
C ILE A 614 -6.25 -38.78 1.36
N GLY A 615 -6.19 -39.66 2.36
CA GLY A 615 -6.84 -40.96 2.32
C GLY A 615 -7.08 -41.61 3.69
N CYS A 616 -8.27 -41.34 4.23
CA CYS A 616 -9.03 -42.09 5.26
C CYS A 616 -8.67 -42.02 6.76
N PRO A 617 -9.68 -42.12 7.65
CA PRO A 617 -9.64 -41.65 9.03
C PRO A 617 -9.39 -42.79 10.03
N CYS A 618 -8.54 -42.60 11.03
CA CYS A 618 -8.46 -43.51 12.18
C CYS A 618 -8.10 -42.76 13.49
N ASN A 619 -9.11 -42.69 14.35
CA ASN A 619 -9.21 -42.66 15.82
C ASN A 619 -8.02 -42.26 16.74
N PRO A 620 -8.32 -41.59 17.89
CA PRO A 620 -7.35 -41.20 18.89
C PRO A 620 -7.07 -42.34 19.88
N GLY A 621 -5.79 -42.66 20.06
CA GLY A 621 -5.35 -43.50 21.18
C GLY A 621 -4.07 -44.26 20.88
N HIS A 622 -2.92 -43.70 21.27
CA HIS A 622 -1.96 -44.37 22.16
C HIS A 622 -0.68 -43.53 22.33
N VAL A 623 -0.32 -43.39 23.60
CA VAL A 623 0.98 -43.01 24.16
C VAL A 623 2.11 -43.85 23.53
N ASN A 624 3.19 -43.21 23.06
CA ASN A 624 4.54 -43.54 23.49
C ASN A 624 5.61 -42.57 22.98
N ARG A 625 6.55 -42.33 23.90
CA ARG A 625 7.87 -41.70 23.77
C ARG A 625 8.52 -41.88 22.39
N LEU A 626 8.92 -40.77 21.77
CA LEU A 626 10.32 -40.30 21.65
C LEU A 626 10.33 -38.90 21.05
#